data_AF-A0A257XLS2-F1
#
_entry.id   AF-A0A257XLS2-F1
#
_cell.length_a   1.000
_cell.length_b   1.000
_cell.length_c   1.000
_cell.angle_alpha   90.00
_cell.angle_beta   90.00
_cell.angle_gamma   90.00
#
_symmetry.space_group_name_H-M   'P 1'
#
loop_
_entity.id
_entity.type
_entity.pdbx_description
1 polymer ?
#
loop_
_entity_poly.entity_id
_entity_poly.type
_entity_poly.pdbx_seq_one_letter_code
_entity_poly.pdbx_strand_id
1 'polypeptide(L)'
;MPDNAQRLKALFKEHDALLISSPEYNSSIPALLKNTIDWVSREWQGESGLVPYQNKVAAIMAASPGNLGGMRMLPHLRQVLNALGVLVLPGQFSLSDADTAFDAESGALKSPARLHSLVLDLVTTTQALKKA
;
A
#
# COMPACT_ATOMS: atom_id res chain seq x y z
N MET A 1 18.58 13.67 -1.86
CA MET A 1 17.56 12.64 -2.12
C MET A 1 17.52 12.39 -3.62
N PRO A 2 17.51 11.13 -4.10
CA PRO A 2 17.44 10.83 -5.53
C PRO A 2 16.19 11.41 -6.20
N ASP A 3 16.27 11.76 -7.48
CA ASP A 3 15.17 12.42 -8.21
C ASP A 3 13.86 11.61 -8.20
N ASN A 4 13.94 10.29 -8.35
CA ASN A 4 12.76 9.44 -8.29
C ASN A 4 12.12 9.43 -6.89
N ALA A 5 12.91 9.51 -5.83
CA ALA A 5 12.39 9.62 -4.47
C ALA A 5 11.73 10.99 -4.23
N GLN A 6 12.26 12.07 -4.83
CA GLN A 6 11.62 13.39 -4.81
C GLN A 6 10.26 13.38 -5.51
N ARG A 7 10.18 12.79 -6.70
CA ARG A 7 8.91 12.64 -7.45
C ARG A 7 7.89 11.82 -6.66
N LEU A 8 8.32 10.71 -6.07
CA LEU A 8 7.44 9.87 -5.27
C LEU A 8 6.96 10.59 -4.00
N LYS A 9 7.84 11.35 -3.32
CA LYS A 9 7.49 12.15 -2.15
C LYS A 9 6.42 13.19 -2.50
N ALA A 10 6.52 13.84 -3.67
CA ALA A 10 5.50 14.76 -4.16
C ALA A 10 4.14 14.06 -4.38
N LEU A 11 4.13 12.88 -5.02
CA LEU A 11 2.90 12.10 -5.23
C LEU A 11 2.19 11.75 -3.91
N PHE A 12 2.95 11.33 -2.89
CA PHE A 12 2.39 11.04 -1.56
C PHE A 12 1.74 12.27 -0.94
N LYS A 13 2.33 13.45 -1.13
CA LYS A 13 1.76 14.71 -0.62
C LYS A 13 0.47 15.09 -1.34
N GLU A 14 0.42 14.93 -2.65
CA GLU A 14 -0.72 15.31 -3.52
C GLU A 14 -1.96 14.41 -3.35
N HIS A 15 -1.79 13.17 -2.86
CA HIS A 15 -2.89 12.21 -2.76
C HIS A 15 -3.31 11.96 -1.31
N ASP A 16 -4.59 11.76 -1.07
CA ASP A 16 -5.14 11.59 0.28
C ASP A 16 -5.02 10.16 0.83
N ALA A 17 -4.89 9.19 -0.07
CA ALA A 17 -4.91 7.78 0.26
C ALA A 17 -3.92 6.97 -0.57
N LEU A 18 -3.51 5.83 -0.02
CA LEU A 18 -2.56 4.90 -0.61
C LEU A 18 -3.21 3.52 -0.74
N LEU A 19 -3.13 2.92 -1.93
CA LEU A 19 -3.37 1.49 -2.11
C LEU A 19 -2.03 0.83 -2.42
N ILE A 20 -1.47 0.09 -1.46
CA ILE A 20 -0.12 -0.48 -1.57
C ILE A 20 -0.24 -1.97 -1.85
N SER A 21 0.24 -2.39 -3.02
CA SER A 21 0.32 -3.78 -3.44
C SER A 21 1.77 -4.23 -3.54
N SER A 22 2.08 -5.41 -2.99
CA SER A 22 3.43 -5.98 -3.06
C SER A 22 3.41 -7.50 -2.91
N PRO A 23 4.34 -8.23 -3.54
CA PRO A 23 4.59 -9.61 -3.17
C PRO A 23 5.17 -9.71 -1.74
N GLU A 24 5.37 -10.93 -1.28
CA GLU A 24 6.06 -11.25 -0.03
C GLU A 24 7.40 -11.90 -0.34
N TYR A 25 8.48 -11.40 0.26
CA TYR A 25 9.81 -12.03 0.18
C TYR A 25 10.24 -12.48 1.58
N ASN A 26 10.59 -13.76 1.70
CA ASN A 26 11.09 -14.37 2.93
C ASN A 26 10.21 -14.06 4.17
N SER A 27 8.90 -14.25 4.03
CA SER A 27 7.91 -14.00 5.09
C SER A 27 7.87 -12.55 5.60
N SER A 28 8.26 -11.58 4.77
CA SER A 28 8.26 -10.17 5.14
C SER A 28 8.09 -9.24 3.92
N ILE A 29 8.15 -7.95 4.20
CA ILE A 29 8.11 -6.88 3.22
C ILE A 29 9.33 -7.02 2.29
N PRO A 30 9.15 -6.98 0.95
CA PRO A 30 10.27 -6.90 0.03
C PRO A 30 11.18 -5.71 0.34
N ALA A 31 12.49 -5.92 0.24
CA ALA A 31 13.49 -4.88 0.50
C ALA A 31 13.25 -3.60 -0.33
N LEU A 32 12.81 -3.76 -1.59
CA LEU A 32 12.47 -2.64 -2.46
C LEU A 32 11.32 -1.79 -1.90
N LEU A 33 10.24 -2.41 -1.42
CA LEU A 33 9.11 -1.69 -0.85
C LEU A 33 9.52 -0.97 0.44
N LYS A 34 10.25 -1.63 1.33
CA LYS A 34 10.76 -1.00 2.56
C LYS A 34 11.67 0.19 2.25
N ASN A 35 12.63 0.02 1.33
CA ASN A 35 13.52 1.09 0.90
C ASN A 35 12.76 2.26 0.24
N THR A 36 11.69 1.97 -0.51
CA THR A 36 10.83 3.00 -1.10
C THR A 36 10.18 3.86 -0.02
N ILE A 37 9.60 3.22 0.99
CA ILE A 37 9.00 3.90 2.16
C ILE A 37 10.06 4.72 2.91
N ASP A 38 11.25 4.14 3.10
CA ASP A 38 12.37 4.79 3.80
C ASP A 38 12.87 6.04 3.08
N TRP A 39 12.89 6.04 1.75
CA TRP A 39 13.26 7.24 0.99
C TRP A 39 12.23 8.35 1.12
N VAL A 40 10.94 8.03 1.05
CA VAL A 40 9.85 9.02 1.17
C VAL A 40 9.80 9.60 2.59
N SER A 41 10.16 8.82 3.61
CA SER A 41 10.20 9.25 5.01
C SER A 41 11.46 10.05 5.40
N ARG A 42 12.37 10.32 4.45
CA ARG A 42 13.52 11.18 4.71
C ARG A 42 13.11 12.65 4.79
N GLU A 43 13.66 13.33 5.78
CA GLU A 43 13.71 14.80 5.78
C GLU A 43 14.47 15.28 4.53
N TRP A 44 13.95 16.32 3.89
CA TRP A 44 14.55 16.89 2.69
C TRP A 44 14.26 18.38 2.65
N GLN A 45 15.30 19.20 2.46
CA GLN A 45 15.20 20.67 2.38
C GLN A 45 14.44 21.30 3.57
N GLY A 46 14.64 20.77 4.77
CA GLY A 46 13.99 21.26 5.99
C GLY A 46 12.52 20.82 6.16
N GLU A 47 11.95 20.09 5.20
CA GLU A 47 10.61 19.49 5.36
C GLU A 47 10.71 18.12 6.04
N SER A 48 10.01 17.98 7.17
CA SER A 48 9.90 16.73 7.92
C SER A 48 9.51 15.55 7.02
N GLY A 49 10.18 14.43 7.25
CA GLY A 49 9.91 13.17 6.55
C GLY A 49 8.52 12.58 6.82
N LEU A 50 7.80 13.06 7.82
CA LEU A 50 6.45 12.59 8.14
C LEU A 50 5.36 13.28 7.32
N VAL A 51 5.62 14.47 6.77
CA VAL A 51 4.63 15.25 5.99
C VAL A 51 3.95 14.44 4.87
N PRO A 52 4.67 13.61 4.08
CA PRO A 52 4.03 12.78 3.04
C PRO A 52 3.07 11.71 3.58
N TYR A 53 3.18 11.35 4.86
CA TYR A 53 2.40 10.29 5.51
C TYR A 53 1.30 10.81 6.43
N GLN A 54 1.32 12.12 6.75
CA GLN A 54 0.32 12.76 7.60
C GLN A 54 -1.06 12.74 6.95
N ASN A 55 -2.09 12.45 7.77
CA ASN A 55 -3.49 12.41 7.38
C ASN A 55 -3.80 11.48 6.20
N LYS A 56 -2.95 10.47 5.95
CA LYS A 56 -3.15 9.49 4.89
C LYS A 56 -3.93 8.29 5.40
N VAL A 57 -4.85 7.80 4.59
CA VAL A 57 -5.49 6.49 4.76
C VAL A 57 -4.81 5.49 3.82
N ALA A 58 -4.59 4.26 4.26
CA ALA A 58 -4.05 3.22 3.39
C ALA A 58 -4.85 1.92 3.42
N ALA A 59 -4.99 1.29 2.26
CA ALA A 59 -5.31 -0.11 2.14
C ALA A 59 -4.08 -0.87 1.66
N ILE A 60 -3.87 -2.07 2.20
CA ILE A 60 -2.72 -2.91 1.88
C ILE A 60 -3.17 -4.22 1.24
N MET A 61 -2.43 -4.64 0.22
CA MET A 61 -2.71 -5.88 -0.48
C MET A 61 -1.43 -6.60 -0.92
N ALA A 62 -1.55 -7.90 -1.10
CA ALA A 62 -0.47 -8.75 -1.59
C ALA A 62 -0.98 -9.72 -2.66
N ALA A 63 -0.06 -10.14 -3.52
CA ALA A 63 -0.29 -11.19 -4.50
C ALA A 63 0.95 -12.08 -4.59
N SER A 64 0.74 -13.40 -4.62
CA SER A 64 1.81 -14.38 -4.77
C SER A 64 1.26 -15.64 -5.44
N PRO A 65 2.08 -16.38 -6.22
CA PRO A 65 1.69 -17.69 -6.74
C PRO A 65 1.42 -18.73 -5.63
N GLY A 66 1.99 -18.54 -4.43
CA GLY A 66 1.77 -19.47 -3.32
C GLY A 66 0.40 -19.32 -2.65
N ASN A 67 -0.08 -20.38 -2.01
CA ASN A 67 -1.41 -20.47 -1.39
C ASN A 67 -1.73 -19.39 -0.35
N LEU A 68 -0.72 -18.74 0.24
CA LEU A 68 -0.91 -17.69 1.24
C LEU A 68 -1.05 -16.29 0.63
N GLY A 69 -0.82 -16.13 -0.68
CA GLY A 69 -0.98 -14.87 -1.41
C GLY A 69 -0.09 -13.71 -0.93
N GLY A 70 0.93 -14.01 -0.13
CA GLY A 70 1.80 -13.00 0.49
C GLY A 70 1.24 -12.41 1.78
N MET A 71 0.28 -13.05 2.45
CA MET A 71 -0.39 -12.47 3.62
C MET A 71 0.52 -12.13 4.80
N ARG A 72 1.71 -12.74 4.95
CA ARG A 72 2.57 -12.54 6.13
C ARG A 72 3.30 -11.20 6.10
N MET A 73 3.51 -10.62 4.93
CA MET A 73 4.10 -9.29 4.84
C MET A 73 3.14 -8.17 5.26
N LEU A 74 1.82 -8.41 5.19
CA LEU A 74 0.80 -7.38 5.42
C LEU A 74 0.82 -6.82 6.85
N PRO A 75 0.90 -7.63 7.93
CA PRO A 75 1.10 -7.12 9.29
C PRO A 75 2.37 -6.28 9.45
N HIS A 76 3.48 -6.67 8.81
CA HIS A 76 4.73 -5.92 8.88
C HIS A 76 4.60 -4.57 8.18
N LEU A 77 4.01 -4.54 6.98
CA LEU A 77 3.75 -3.30 6.25
C LEU A 77 2.83 -2.37 7.03
N ARG A 78 1.77 -2.91 7.63
CA ARG A 78 0.87 -2.16 8.52
C ARG A 78 1.61 -1.52 9.68
N GLN A 79 2.49 -2.28 10.35
CA GLN A 79 3.29 -1.76 11.46
C GLN A 79 4.17 -0.58 11.01
N VAL A 80 4.84 -0.70 9.86
CA VAL A 80 5.69 0.36 9.31
C VAL A 80 4.88 1.62 8.98
N LEU A 81 3.74 1.48 8.30
CA LEU A 81 2.90 2.61 7.92
C LEU A 81 2.27 3.30 9.14
N ASN A 82 1.80 2.52 10.12
CA ASN A 82 1.27 3.06 11.38
C ASN A 82 2.35 3.85 12.15
N ALA A 83 3.60 3.36 12.16
CA ALA A 83 4.73 4.08 12.78
C ALA A 83 5.03 5.43 12.09
N LEU A 84 4.66 5.57 10.81
CA LEU A 84 4.78 6.82 10.04
C LEU A 84 3.52 7.72 10.15
N GLY A 85 2.50 7.29 10.92
CA GLY A 85 1.28 8.06 11.14
C GLY A 85 0.17 7.84 10.11
N VAL A 86 0.29 6.84 9.24
CA VAL A 86 -0.77 6.47 8.28
C VAL A 86 -1.85 5.66 8.97
N LEU A 87 -3.12 5.99 8.71
CA LEU A 87 -4.26 5.18 9.12
C LEU A 87 -4.44 4.01 8.15
N VAL A 88 -3.96 2.82 8.49
CA VAL A 88 -4.16 1.63 7.66
C VAL A 88 -5.49 0.96 7.99
N LEU A 89 -6.36 0.78 6.99
CA LEU A 89 -7.67 0.13 7.15
C LEU A 89 -7.54 -1.28 7.74
N PRO A 90 -8.49 -1.74 8.57
CA PRO A 90 -8.45 -3.10 9.12
C PRO A 90 -8.55 -4.17 8.02
N GLY A 91 -9.33 -3.90 6.97
CA GLY A 91 -9.40 -4.74 5.77
C GLY A 91 -8.07 -4.81 5.03
N GLN A 92 -7.76 -5.98 4.49
CA GLN A 92 -6.60 -6.22 3.63
C GLN A 92 -6.90 -7.34 2.63
N PHE A 93 -6.16 -7.37 1.52
CA PHE A 93 -6.38 -8.35 0.45
C PHE A 93 -5.11 -9.17 0.20
N SER A 94 -5.27 -10.49 0.06
CA SER A 94 -4.19 -11.40 -0.28
C SER A 94 -4.68 -12.27 -1.44
N LEU A 95 -3.96 -12.25 -2.55
CA LEU A 95 -4.27 -13.03 -3.74
C LEU A 95 -3.35 -14.25 -3.80
N SER A 96 -3.89 -15.42 -3.45
CA SER A 96 -3.24 -16.71 -3.69
C SER A 96 -3.28 -17.07 -5.16
N ASP A 97 -2.38 -17.95 -5.58
CA ASP A 97 -2.37 -18.52 -6.94
C ASP A 97 -2.39 -17.44 -8.02
N ALA A 98 -1.66 -16.33 -7.77
CA ALA A 98 -1.75 -15.10 -8.54
C ALA A 98 -1.37 -15.29 -10.02
N ASP A 99 -0.61 -16.32 -10.34
CA ASP A 99 -0.26 -16.75 -11.70
C ASP A 99 -1.46 -17.29 -12.50
N THR A 100 -2.51 -17.77 -11.83
CA THR A 100 -3.74 -18.30 -12.45
C THR A 100 -4.99 -17.48 -12.12
N ALA A 101 -4.87 -16.46 -11.26
CA ALA A 101 -5.99 -15.66 -10.77
C ALA A 101 -6.59 -14.69 -11.81
N PHE A 102 -5.88 -14.44 -12.91
CA PHE A 102 -6.30 -13.53 -13.97
C PHE A 102 -6.84 -14.30 -15.17
N ASP A 103 -7.84 -13.72 -15.81
CA ASP A 103 -8.37 -14.19 -17.09
C ASP A 103 -7.32 -13.98 -18.20
N ALA A 104 -7.14 -15.00 -19.05
CA ALA A 104 -6.05 -15.01 -20.02
C ALA A 104 -6.27 -14.04 -21.20
N GLU A 105 -7.55 -13.75 -21.52
CA GLU A 105 -7.90 -12.91 -22.66
C GLU A 105 -8.05 -11.43 -22.25
N SER A 106 -8.79 -11.17 -21.18
CA SER A 106 -9.08 -9.83 -20.70
C SER A 106 -8.03 -9.28 -19.73
N GLY A 107 -7.20 -10.15 -19.13
CA GLY A 107 -6.30 -9.78 -18.03
C GLY A 107 -7.03 -9.39 -16.74
N ALA A 108 -8.36 -9.57 -16.68
CA ALA A 108 -9.16 -9.20 -15.51
C ALA A 108 -8.96 -10.20 -14.38
N LEU A 109 -9.03 -9.71 -13.13
CA LEU A 109 -9.03 -10.59 -11.96
C LEU A 109 -10.34 -11.40 -11.94
N LYS A 110 -10.25 -12.74 -11.89
CA LYS A 110 -11.41 -13.65 -11.97
C LYS A 110 -12.41 -13.46 -10.83
N SER A 111 -11.92 -13.14 -9.63
CA SER A 111 -12.73 -13.01 -8.40
C SER A 111 -12.49 -11.66 -7.70
N PRO A 112 -12.96 -10.53 -8.27
CA PRO A 112 -12.55 -9.20 -7.82
C PRO A 112 -13.35 -8.67 -6.62
N ALA A 113 -14.44 -9.33 -6.22
CA ALA A 113 -15.41 -8.79 -5.25
C ALA A 113 -14.77 -8.32 -3.93
N ARG A 114 -13.84 -9.10 -3.37
CA ARG A 114 -13.15 -8.73 -2.12
C ARG A 114 -12.20 -7.54 -2.28
N LEU A 115 -11.49 -7.47 -3.41
CA LEU A 115 -10.63 -6.33 -3.72
C LEU A 115 -11.48 -5.07 -3.95
N HIS A 116 -12.60 -5.20 -4.66
CA HIS A 116 -13.55 -4.12 -4.87
C HIS A 116 -14.04 -3.57 -3.52
N SER A 117 -14.47 -4.43 -2.60
CA SER A 117 -14.91 -4.00 -1.26
C SER A 117 -13.81 -3.22 -0.52
N LEU A 118 -12.57 -3.71 -0.53
CA LEU A 118 -11.45 -3.01 0.10
C LEU A 118 -11.20 -1.62 -0.50
N VAL A 119 -11.32 -1.49 -1.82
CA VAL A 119 -11.16 -0.20 -2.51
C VAL A 119 -12.31 0.75 -2.17
N LEU A 120 -13.55 0.26 -2.09
CA LEU A 120 -14.69 1.08 -1.65
C LEU A 120 -14.52 1.56 -0.21
N ASP A 121 -14.03 0.70 0.68
CA ASP A 121 -13.76 1.06 2.07
C ASP A 121 -12.68 2.16 2.15
N LEU A 122 -11.63 2.05 1.33
CA LEU A 122 -10.56 3.05 1.21
C LEU A 122 -11.13 4.40 0.77
N VAL A 123 -11.90 4.41 -0.33
CA VAL A 123 -12.51 5.63 -0.87
C VAL A 123 -13.45 6.26 0.14
N THR A 124 -14.37 5.48 0.72
CA THR A 124 -15.40 5.96 1.64
C THR A 124 -14.77 6.54 2.90
N THR A 125 -13.81 5.84 3.50
CA THR A 125 -13.12 6.27 4.72
C THR A 125 -12.30 7.54 4.47
N THR A 126 -11.58 7.60 3.35
CA THR A 126 -10.81 8.79 2.96
C THR A 126 -11.72 10.00 2.80
N GLN A 127 -12.85 9.85 2.10
CA GLN A 127 -13.82 10.94 1.91
C GLN A 127 -14.46 11.39 3.22
N ALA A 128 -14.74 10.47 4.15
CA ALA A 128 -15.30 10.81 5.46
C ALA A 128 -14.31 11.64 6.29
N LEU A 129 -13.03 11.24 6.32
CA LEU A 129 -12.00 11.93 7.11
C LEU A 129 -11.61 13.30 6.53
N LYS A 130 -11.73 13.53 5.21
CA LYS A 130 -11.50 14.86 4.63
C LYS A 130 -12.59 15.89 4.97
N LYS A 131 -13.78 15.44 5.38
CA LYS A 131 -14.92 16.30 5.73
C LYS A 131 -14.98 16.65 7.22
N ALA A 132 -14.18 15.98 8.05
CA ALA A 132 -14.08 16.17 9.49
C ALA A 132 -13.04 17.25 9.83
#